data_AF-A0A5C3NZW3-F1
#
_entry.id   AF-A0A5C3NZW3-F1
#
_cell.length_a   1.000
_cell.length_b   1.000
_cell.length_c   1.000
_cell.angle_alpha   90.00
_cell.angle_beta   90.00
_cell.angle_gamma   90.00
#
_symmetry.space_group_name_H-M   'P 1'
#
loop_
_entity.id
_entity.type
_entity.pdbx_description
1 polymer ?
#
loop_
_entity_poly.entity_id
_entity_poly.type
_entity_poly.pdbx_seq_one_letter_code
_entity_poly.pdbx_strand_id
1 'polypeptide(L)'
;MTSTRDSKLPPLARNSVTAIRVDGLAIDRDGKAVMLELPRHSPGEVRQKHHGDVPPGYVGPYYVPDMPKANPPLGSIISFNERHAVYDVNVIKAHPPAVYIPPLVIKVAQSDAAGLLLPKEAAMYEHIRRLQGVVAPRFYGYFHATNESSAWSCVSPRGSQSSRDRLYVDEGTSFPVDPEDEEEWNPAPAPGEPQAYAGLDVLLLEKVGEHLPHGEQMPDQDMIDLQHMYYDLSRMHVDHFDYHAANVTYAPPSPPGLPGKRSPYHKRLYRLRLVDFEGAQLTTRTPEYQRMFVQDHLPGLLSHIMSP
;
A
#
# COMPACT_ATOMS: atom_id res chain seq x y z
N MET A 1 12.47 26.23 -1.81
CA MET A 1 13.74 26.29 -2.58
C MET A 1 14.58 25.07 -2.22
N THR A 2 14.29 23.93 -2.84
CA THR A 2 15.10 22.71 -2.70
C THR A 2 16.38 22.88 -3.51
N SER A 3 17.52 22.68 -2.85
CA SER A 3 18.87 22.91 -3.37
C SER A 3 19.16 22.00 -4.56
N THR A 4 19.75 22.55 -5.63
CA THR A 4 20.23 21.84 -6.83
C THR A 4 21.25 20.71 -6.54
N ARG A 5 21.70 20.56 -5.28
CA ARG A 5 22.66 19.53 -4.85
C ARG A 5 22.08 18.11 -4.85
N ASP A 6 20.79 17.92 -4.65
CA ASP A 6 20.20 16.57 -4.53
C ASP A 6 20.12 15.80 -5.86
N SER A 7 20.23 16.52 -6.98
CA SER A 7 20.13 15.95 -8.34
C SER A 7 21.27 14.99 -8.74
N LYS A 8 22.32 14.86 -7.92
CA LYS A 8 23.50 14.01 -8.23
C LYS A 8 23.57 12.71 -7.44
N LEU A 9 22.75 12.52 -6.42
CA LEU A 9 22.79 11.28 -5.63
C LEU A 9 22.01 10.17 -6.34
N PRO A 10 22.49 8.91 -6.31
CA PRO A 10 21.70 7.79 -6.83
C PRO A 10 20.40 7.66 -6.03
N PRO A 11 19.27 7.37 -6.68
CA PRO A 11 18.01 7.17 -5.97
C PRO A 11 18.09 5.96 -5.04
N LEU A 12 17.38 6.03 -3.92
CA LEU A 12 17.21 4.92 -2.99
C LEU A 12 16.78 3.67 -3.76
N ALA A 13 17.59 2.62 -3.68
CA ALA A 13 17.30 1.39 -4.36
C ALA A 13 16.05 0.74 -3.75
N ARG A 14 15.24 0.12 -4.60
CA ARG A 14 14.10 -0.69 -4.13
C ARG A 14 14.63 -1.84 -3.30
N ASN A 15 13.85 -2.21 -2.28
CA ASN A 15 14.19 -3.26 -1.33
C ASN A 15 15.48 -3.03 -0.54
N SER A 16 16.05 -1.82 -0.53
CA SER A 16 17.33 -1.57 0.12
C SER A 16 17.24 -1.05 1.55
N VAL A 17 16.05 -0.94 2.12
CA VAL A 17 15.87 -0.46 3.51
C VAL A 17 15.71 -1.68 4.41
N THR A 18 16.48 -1.79 5.49
CA THR A 18 16.49 -2.95 6.41
C THR A 18 16.03 -2.66 7.81
N ALA A 19 15.94 -1.40 8.19
CA ALA A 19 15.19 -0.97 9.35
C ALA A 19 14.68 0.44 9.09
N ILE A 20 13.56 0.78 9.72
CA ILE A 20 13.09 2.16 9.87
C ILE A 20 13.04 2.52 11.34
N ARG A 21 13.42 3.76 11.68
CA ARG A 21 13.15 4.34 13.00
C ARG A 21 12.11 5.43 12.89
N VAL A 22 10.98 5.23 13.56
CA VAL A 22 9.84 6.14 13.50
C VAL A 22 9.53 6.68 14.88
N ASP A 23 9.39 8.01 14.95
CA ASP A 23 9.00 8.75 16.15
C ASP A 23 7.52 9.14 16.04
N GLY A 24 6.78 9.04 17.15
CA GLY A 24 5.39 9.48 17.25
C GLY A 24 4.32 8.47 16.79
N LEU A 25 4.70 7.27 16.33
CA LEU A 25 3.71 6.20 16.02
C LEU A 25 3.13 5.53 17.26
N ALA A 26 3.88 5.53 18.36
CA ALA A 26 3.47 4.88 19.59
C ALA A 26 3.79 5.75 20.80
N ILE A 27 3.05 5.51 21.89
CA ILE A 27 3.23 6.14 23.19
C ILE A 27 3.49 5.08 24.26
N ASP A 28 4.32 5.39 25.25
CA ASP A 28 4.53 4.54 26.42
C ASP A 28 3.35 4.65 27.41
N ARG A 29 3.48 3.96 28.55
CA ARG A 29 2.48 3.97 29.63
C ARG A 29 2.27 5.34 30.27
N ASP A 30 3.24 6.24 30.14
CA ASP A 30 3.16 7.62 30.63
C ASP A 30 2.58 8.57 29.56
N GLY A 31 2.16 8.03 28.41
CA GLY A 31 1.61 8.80 27.29
C GLY A 31 2.67 9.56 26.50
N LYS A 32 3.97 9.27 26.70
CA LYS A 32 5.05 9.92 25.99
C LYS A 32 5.36 9.19 24.69
N ALA A 33 5.60 9.93 23.62
CA ALA A 33 5.98 9.37 22.33
C ALA A 33 7.26 8.50 22.45
N VAL A 34 7.21 7.31 21.85
CA VAL A 34 8.30 6.33 21.82
C VAL A 34 8.85 6.25 20.40
N MET A 35 10.19 6.25 20.30
CA MET A 35 10.87 5.91 19.06
C MET A 35 10.87 4.40 18.87
N LEU A 36 10.24 3.92 17.80
CA LEU A 36 10.25 2.51 17.43
C LEU A 36 11.33 2.24 16.38
N GLU A 37 12.19 1.24 16.60
CA GLU A 37 13.05 0.67 15.56
C GLU A 37 12.35 -0.57 15.00
N LEU A 38 11.87 -0.48 13.76
CA LEU A 38 11.21 -1.56 13.06
C LEU A 38 12.20 -2.20 12.08
N PRO A 39 12.71 -3.42 12.35
CA PRO A 39 13.48 -4.17 11.35
C PRO A 39 12.60 -4.53 10.15
N ARG A 40 13.23 -4.74 9.00
CA ARG A 40 12.57 -5.29 7.82
C ARG A 40 12.28 -6.77 8.04
N HIS A 41 11.09 -7.18 7.62
CA HIS A 41 10.71 -8.57 7.56
C HIS A 41 10.50 -9.00 6.10
N SER A 42 10.57 -10.31 5.87
CA SER A 42 10.17 -10.89 4.59
C SER A 42 8.67 -10.70 4.42
N PRO A 43 8.21 -10.31 3.22
CA PRO A 43 6.79 -10.34 2.91
C PRO A 43 6.20 -11.74 3.12
N GLY A 44 4.88 -11.80 3.35
CA GLY A 44 4.16 -13.05 3.50
C GLY A 44 3.94 -13.76 2.15
N GLU A 45 2.89 -14.55 2.07
CA GLU A 45 2.47 -15.18 0.82
C GLU A 45 1.44 -14.32 0.10
N VAL A 46 1.52 -14.31 -1.24
CA VAL A 46 0.52 -13.64 -2.08
C VAL A 46 -0.77 -14.44 -2.02
N ARG A 47 -1.91 -13.76 -1.86
CA ARG A 47 -3.22 -14.40 -1.98
C ARG A 47 -3.36 -15.02 -3.36
N GLN A 48 -3.82 -16.26 -3.41
CA GLN A 48 -4.10 -16.95 -4.67
C GLN A 48 -5.58 -17.31 -4.71
N LYS A 49 -6.22 -17.05 -5.84
CA LYS A 49 -7.58 -17.49 -6.10
C LYS A 49 -7.58 -18.38 -7.32
N HIS A 50 -7.97 -19.62 -7.09
CA HIS A 50 -8.07 -20.61 -8.14
C HIS A 50 -9.46 -20.49 -8.79
N HIS A 51 -9.48 -20.09 -10.05
CA HIS A 51 -10.67 -20.17 -10.89
C HIS A 51 -10.56 -21.43 -11.75
N GLY A 52 -11.30 -22.48 -11.36
CA GLY A 52 -11.28 -23.79 -12.02
C GLY A 52 -10.09 -24.68 -11.65
N ASP A 53 -9.90 -25.76 -12.42
CA ASP A 53 -8.83 -26.74 -12.19
C ASP A 53 -7.44 -26.14 -12.50
N VAL A 54 -6.58 -26.06 -11.48
CA VAL A 54 -5.19 -25.58 -11.60
C VAL A 54 -4.31 -26.70 -12.16
N PRO A 55 -3.56 -26.48 -13.26
CA PRO A 55 -2.60 -27.47 -13.72
C PRO A 55 -1.52 -27.73 -12.64
N PRO A 56 -1.13 -29.00 -12.40
CA PRO A 56 -0.06 -29.32 -11.46
C PRO A 56 1.27 -28.65 -11.85
N GLY A 57 1.95 -27.98 -10.90
CA GLY A 57 3.34 -27.51 -11.07
C GLY A 57 3.58 -25.99 -11.11
N TYR A 58 2.59 -25.16 -10.78
CA TYR A 58 2.80 -23.72 -10.66
C TYR A 58 3.54 -23.37 -9.35
N VAL A 59 4.81 -22.99 -9.42
CA VAL A 59 5.63 -22.54 -8.28
C VAL A 59 6.34 -21.24 -8.65
N GLY A 60 5.96 -20.13 -8.02
CA GLY A 60 6.61 -18.83 -8.20
C GLY A 60 7.82 -18.68 -7.25
N PRO A 61 9.04 -18.38 -7.75
CA PRO A 61 10.21 -18.22 -6.88
C PRO A 61 10.35 -16.78 -6.33
N TYR A 62 10.83 -16.66 -5.07
CA TYR A 62 11.21 -15.38 -4.45
C TYR A 62 12.70 -15.38 -4.04
N TYR A 63 13.36 -14.23 -4.15
CA TYR A 63 14.76 -14.02 -3.73
C TYR A 63 14.89 -12.67 -3.02
N VAL A 64 15.47 -12.65 -1.81
CA VAL A 64 15.67 -11.44 -0.99
C VAL A 64 17.17 -11.26 -0.71
N PRO A 65 17.83 -10.17 -1.16
CA PRO A 65 19.22 -9.84 -0.80
C PRO A 65 19.36 -8.94 0.44
N ASP A 66 20.51 -8.99 1.13
CA ASP A 66 20.89 -8.20 2.34
C ASP A 66 21.24 -6.72 2.07
N MET A 67 20.80 -5.75 2.91
CA MET A 67 20.81 -4.30 2.55
C MET A 67 20.78 -3.25 3.74
N PRO A 68 20.89 -1.91 3.51
CA PRO A 68 21.11 -0.85 4.55
C PRO A 68 19.88 -0.24 5.27
N LYS A 69 20.07 0.55 6.35
CA LYS A 69 19.01 1.09 7.26
C LYS A 69 18.57 2.55 6.96
N ALA A 70 17.31 2.94 7.25
CA ALA A 70 16.81 4.32 7.10
C ALA A 70 16.06 4.83 8.35
N ASN A 71 15.91 6.15 8.58
CA ASN A 71 15.20 6.72 9.75
C ASN A 71 14.24 7.87 9.37
N PRO A 72 12.93 7.59 9.21
CA PRO A 72 11.93 8.63 8.97
C PRO A 72 11.13 9.06 10.22
N PRO A 73 11.07 10.34 10.63
CA PRO A 73 9.96 10.82 11.46
C PRO A 73 8.62 10.78 10.72
N LEU A 74 7.55 10.67 11.51
CA LEU A 74 6.18 10.70 11.02
C LEU A 74 5.77 12.11 10.60
N GLY A 75 5.21 12.25 9.39
CA GLY A 75 4.55 13.46 8.90
C GLY A 75 3.05 13.47 9.24
N SER A 76 2.28 14.27 8.50
CA SER A 76 0.82 14.33 8.65
C SER A 76 0.13 13.05 8.18
N ILE A 77 -1.03 12.72 8.77
CA ILE A 77 -1.92 11.69 8.26
C ILE A 77 -2.42 12.11 6.87
N ILE A 78 -2.31 11.21 5.90
CA ILE A 78 -2.83 11.40 4.53
C ILE A 78 -4.23 10.81 4.42
N SER A 79 -4.40 9.57 4.90
CA SER A 79 -5.68 8.86 4.92
C SER A 79 -5.71 7.85 6.05
N PHE A 80 -6.91 7.44 6.47
CA PHE A 80 -7.08 6.36 7.42
C PHE A 80 -8.46 5.72 7.26
N ASN A 81 -8.57 4.43 7.56
CA ASN A 81 -9.83 3.70 7.69
C ASN A 81 -9.79 2.85 8.97
N GLU A 82 -10.68 1.85 9.13
CA GLU A 82 -10.66 0.98 10.32
C GLU A 82 -9.49 -0.01 10.39
N ARG A 83 -8.83 -0.28 9.26
CA ARG A 83 -7.74 -1.27 9.16
C ARG A 83 -6.38 -0.59 9.14
N HIS A 84 -6.24 0.53 8.45
CA HIS A 84 -4.96 1.14 8.14
C HIS A 84 -4.96 2.65 8.27
N ALA A 85 -3.81 3.22 8.63
CA ALA A 85 -3.53 4.64 8.52
C ALA A 85 -2.32 4.85 7.61
N VAL A 86 -2.40 5.85 6.73
CA VAL A 86 -1.33 6.25 5.82
C VAL A 86 -0.80 7.59 6.27
N TYR A 87 0.50 7.66 6.53
CA TYR A 87 1.19 8.87 6.98
C TYR A 87 2.19 9.32 5.93
N ASP A 88 2.30 10.64 5.79
CA ASP A 88 3.44 11.24 5.12
C ASP A 88 4.74 10.95 5.89
N VAL A 89 5.86 10.91 5.19
CA VAL A 89 7.16 10.63 5.79
C VAL A 89 8.11 11.77 5.50
N ASN A 90 8.60 12.40 6.56
CA ASN A 90 9.77 13.26 6.47
C ASN A 90 10.99 12.39 6.78
N VAL A 91 12.11 12.53 6.06
CA VAL A 91 13.31 11.71 6.32
C VAL A 91 14.39 12.59 6.93
N ILE A 92 14.63 12.44 8.24
CA ILE A 92 15.66 13.21 8.94
C ILE A 92 17.05 12.68 8.61
N LYS A 93 17.20 11.35 8.53
CA LYS A 93 18.52 10.73 8.37
C LYS A 93 18.46 9.43 7.60
N ALA A 94 19.40 9.28 6.69
CA ALA A 94 19.63 8.05 5.93
C ALA A 94 21.06 7.55 6.15
N HIS A 95 21.22 6.22 6.22
CA HIS A 95 22.52 5.59 6.39
C HIS A 95 22.73 4.47 5.37
N PRO A 96 23.69 4.63 4.43
CA PRO A 96 24.60 5.77 4.26
C PRO A 96 23.88 7.04 3.74
N PRO A 97 24.40 8.25 4.01
CA PRO A 97 23.79 9.52 3.57
C PRO A 97 23.96 9.81 2.06
N ALA A 98 24.41 8.84 1.27
CA ALA A 98 24.82 9.01 -0.12
C ALA A 98 23.72 8.64 -1.13
N VAL A 99 22.44 8.70 -0.74
CA VAL A 99 21.31 8.33 -1.59
C VAL A 99 20.26 9.42 -1.61
N TYR A 100 19.64 9.63 -2.78
CA TYR A 100 18.46 10.47 -2.91
C TYR A 100 17.23 9.70 -2.44
N ILE A 101 16.53 10.23 -1.45
CA ILE A 101 15.30 9.61 -0.94
C ILE A 101 14.12 10.40 -1.51
N PRO A 102 13.29 9.78 -2.37
CA PRO A 102 12.09 10.45 -2.84
C PRO A 102 11.09 10.61 -1.69
N PRO A 103 10.05 11.43 -1.84
CA PRO A 103 8.92 11.44 -0.93
C PRO A 103 8.37 10.02 -0.69
N LEU A 104 8.21 9.67 0.59
CA LEU A 104 7.74 8.36 1.02
C LEU A 104 6.43 8.50 1.81
N VAL A 105 5.71 7.40 1.95
CA VAL A 105 4.61 7.25 2.90
C VAL A 105 4.79 5.96 3.68
N ILE A 106 4.20 5.89 4.87
CA ILE A 106 4.03 4.61 5.57
C ILE A 106 2.55 4.27 5.69
N LYS A 107 2.19 3.02 5.37
CA LYS A 107 0.88 2.41 5.67
C LYS A 107 1.06 1.57 6.94
N VAL A 108 0.28 1.86 7.96
CA VAL A 108 0.40 1.29 9.31
C VAL A 108 -0.90 0.58 9.66
N ALA A 109 -0.82 -0.64 10.18
CA ALA A 109 -1.98 -1.37 10.68
C ALA A 109 -2.55 -0.74 11.97
N GLN A 110 -3.87 -0.65 12.05
CA GLN A 110 -4.62 -0.13 13.20
C GLN A 110 -5.18 -1.22 14.12
N SER A 111 -4.92 -2.49 13.83
CA SER A 111 -5.21 -3.63 14.72
C SER A 111 -4.27 -4.78 14.41
N ASP A 112 -4.12 -5.72 15.35
CA ASP A 112 -3.36 -6.95 15.09
C ASP A 112 -3.98 -7.74 13.92
N ALA A 113 -5.31 -7.75 13.80
CA ALA A 113 -6.03 -8.37 12.69
C ALA A 113 -5.70 -7.72 11.34
N ALA A 114 -5.67 -6.38 11.28
CA ALA A 114 -5.23 -5.67 10.08
C ALA A 114 -3.72 -5.90 9.79
N GLY A 115 -2.92 -6.06 10.84
CA GLY A 115 -1.50 -6.42 10.76
C GLY A 115 -1.25 -7.70 9.98
N LEU A 116 -2.16 -8.69 10.05
CA LEU A 116 -2.09 -9.93 9.28
C LEU A 116 -2.26 -9.74 7.75
N LEU A 117 -2.78 -8.59 7.32
CA LEU A 117 -3.07 -8.30 5.91
C LEU A 117 -1.89 -7.61 5.21
N LEU A 118 -1.11 -6.78 5.92
CA LEU A 118 0.03 -6.07 5.35
C LEU A 118 1.15 -6.98 4.81
N PRO A 119 1.51 -8.13 5.42
CA PRO A 119 2.44 -9.08 4.83
C PRO A 119 1.98 -9.62 3.48
N LYS A 120 0.67 -9.83 3.30
CA LYS A 120 0.06 -10.30 2.05
C LYS A 120 0.15 -9.21 0.97
N GLU A 121 -0.15 -7.97 1.33
CA GLU A 121 0.03 -6.82 0.43
C GLU A 121 1.50 -6.61 0.03
N ALA A 122 2.42 -6.70 1.00
CA ALA A 122 3.85 -6.63 0.75
C ALA A 122 4.31 -7.70 -0.25
N ALA A 123 3.76 -8.91 -0.14
CA ALA A 123 4.08 -10.01 -1.04
C ALA A 123 3.63 -9.69 -2.47
N MET A 124 2.45 -9.08 -2.61
CA MET A 124 1.96 -8.63 -3.91
C MET A 124 2.88 -7.58 -4.52
N TYR A 125 3.36 -6.60 -3.74
CA TYR A 125 4.33 -5.62 -4.21
C TYR A 125 5.63 -6.27 -4.73
N GLU A 126 6.17 -7.29 -4.04
CA GLU A 126 7.32 -8.05 -4.54
C GLU A 126 7.00 -8.82 -5.83
N HIS A 127 5.82 -9.46 -5.93
CA HIS A 127 5.39 -10.15 -7.15
C HIS A 127 5.32 -9.19 -8.35
N ILE A 128 4.75 -7.99 -8.16
CA ILE A 128 4.65 -6.97 -9.22
C ILE A 128 5.88 -6.04 -9.31
N ARG A 129 7.06 -6.47 -8.84
CA ARG A 129 8.30 -5.67 -8.84
C ARG A 129 8.63 -5.00 -10.18
N ARG A 130 8.27 -5.62 -11.31
CA ARG A 130 8.50 -5.06 -12.66
C ARG A 130 7.59 -3.87 -12.99
N LEU A 131 6.45 -3.74 -12.31
CA LEU A 131 5.44 -2.71 -12.50
C LEU A 131 5.51 -1.59 -11.46
N GLN A 132 6.37 -1.71 -10.43
CA GLN A 132 6.63 -0.63 -9.49
C GLN A 132 7.31 0.59 -10.14
N GLY A 133 6.75 1.77 -9.92
CA GLY A 133 7.09 3.03 -10.61
C GLY A 133 6.49 3.14 -12.02
N VAL A 134 5.65 2.18 -12.42
CA VAL A 134 4.89 2.14 -13.69
C VAL A 134 3.39 2.18 -13.37
N VAL A 135 2.88 1.06 -12.84
CA VAL A 135 1.47 0.85 -12.47
C VAL A 135 1.28 1.03 -10.97
N ALA A 136 2.22 0.55 -10.16
CA ALA A 136 2.16 0.63 -8.70
C ALA A 136 3.22 1.61 -8.15
N PRO A 137 3.06 2.15 -6.93
CA PRO A 137 4.14 2.81 -6.21
C PRO A 137 5.38 1.93 -6.11
N ARG A 138 6.55 2.53 -5.92
CA ARG A 138 7.74 1.77 -5.50
C ARG A 138 7.57 1.31 -4.06
N PHE A 139 7.85 0.04 -3.82
CA PHE A 139 7.87 -0.58 -2.51
C PHE A 139 9.30 -0.63 -1.99
N TYR A 140 9.49 -0.15 -0.76
CA TYR A 140 10.81 -0.08 -0.12
C TYR A 140 11.00 -1.15 0.96
N GLY A 141 9.92 -1.70 1.51
CA GLY A 141 9.97 -2.84 2.43
C GLY A 141 8.74 -2.95 3.32
N TYR A 142 8.62 -4.12 3.95
CA TYR A 142 7.70 -4.41 5.02
C TYR A 142 8.49 -4.49 6.32
N PHE A 143 7.97 -3.85 7.37
CA PHE A 143 8.64 -3.69 8.65
C PHE A 143 7.69 -4.09 9.76
N HIS A 144 8.23 -4.73 10.78
CA HIS A 144 7.46 -5.23 11.91
C HIS A 144 8.23 -4.97 13.20
N ALA A 145 7.51 -4.64 14.27
CA ALA A 145 8.06 -4.57 15.63
C ALA A 145 7.13 -5.30 16.59
N THR A 146 7.69 -6.16 17.45
CA THR A 146 6.94 -6.85 18.49
C THR A 146 6.77 -5.95 19.72
N ASN A 147 5.68 -6.13 20.46
CA ASN A 147 5.37 -5.41 21.70
C ASN A 147 5.27 -6.39 22.88
N GLU A 148 6.28 -7.23 23.06
CA GLU A 148 6.26 -8.38 23.99
C GLU A 148 5.92 -8.02 25.45
N SER A 149 6.14 -6.77 25.87
CA SER A 149 5.89 -6.30 27.23
C SER A 149 4.70 -5.33 27.35
N SER A 150 3.93 -5.15 26.29
CA SER A 150 2.92 -4.07 26.19
C SER A 150 3.52 -2.75 26.69
N ALA A 151 4.73 -2.45 26.20
CA ALA A 151 5.52 -1.31 26.65
C ALA A 151 4.99 -0.01 26.03
N TRP A 152 4.31 -0.12 24.90
CA TRP A 152 3.74 0.99 24.16
C TRP A 152 2.36 0.64 23.58
N SER A 153 1.62 1.64 23.15
CA SER A 153 0.38 1.53 22.38
C SER A 153 0.46 2.43 21.15
N CYS A 154 -0.18 2.03 20.03
CA CYS A 154 -0.20 2.86 18.83
C CYS A 154 -1.05 4.12 19.04
N VAL A 155 -0.59 5.23 18.51
CA VAL A 155 -1.36 6.49 18.51
C VAL A 155 -2.50 6.35 17.51
N SER A 156 -3.74 6.38 17.99
CA SER A 156 -4.91 6.35 17.11
C SER A 156 -4.99 7.64 16.28
N PRO A 157 -5.15 7.54 14.95
CA PRO A 157 -5.29 8.71 14.08
C PRO A 157 -6.58 9.51 14.37
N ARG A 158 -7.60 8.91 14.99
CA ARG A 158 -8.86 9.59 15.36
C ARG A 158 -8.72 10.54 16.56
N GLY A 159 -7.56 10.55 17.22
CA GLY A 159 -7.39 11.18 18.54
C GLY A 159 -8.31 10.53 19.59
N SER A 160 -8.23 10.98 20.84
CA SER A 160 -9.13 10.49 21.90
C SER A 160 -10.57 11.03 21.78
N GLN A 161 -10.95 11.58 20.63
CA GLN A 161 -12.24 12.24 20.46
C GLN A 161 -13.35 11.17 20.35
N SER A 162 -13.98 10.92 21.50
CA SER A 162 -15.16 10.06 21.68
C SER A 162 -16.45 10.61 21.04
N SER A 163 -16.36 11.63 20.20
CA SER A 163 -17.51 12.18 19.49
C SER A 163 -17.83 11.31 18.28
N ARG A 164 -18.93 10.57 18.41
CA ARG A 164 -19.68 9.83 17.38
C ARG A 164 -20.06 10.70 16.17
N ASP A 165 -19.09 11.20 15.42
CA ASP A 165 -19.39 11.78 14.12
C ASP A 165 -19.39 10.68 13.07
N ARG A 166 -20.58 10.43 12.53
CA ARG A 166 -20.90 9.39 11.56
C ARG A 166 -20.17 9.69 10.26
N LEU A 167 -18.95 9.16 10.11
CA LEU A 167 -18.34 9.05 8.80
C LEU A 167 -19.07 7.96 8.02
N TYR A 168 -19.53 8.35 6.82
CA TYR A 168 -20.24 7.57 5.83
C TYR A 168 -19.67 6.15 5.73
N VAL A 169 -20.45 5.16 6.16
CA VAL A 169 -20.29 3.79 5.68
C VAL A 169 -20.69 3.85 4.21
N ASP A 170 -19.70 3.71 3.33
CA ASP A 170 -19.97 3.48 1.92
C ASP A 170 -20.61 2.09 1.81
N GLU A 171 -21.94 2.04 1.73
CA GLU A 171 -22.76 0.81 1.65
C GLU A 171 -22.64 0.09 0.29
N GLY A 172 -21.63 0.40 -0.53
CA GLY A 172 -21.64 0.07 -1.96
C GLY A 172 -21.09 -1.30 -2.38
N THR A 173 -20.22 -1.97 -1.62
CA THR A 173 -19.56 -3.20 -2.13
C THR A 173 -19.39 -4.28 -1.08
N SER A 174 -20.45 -5.09 -0.88
CA SER A 174 -20.29 -6.41 -0.30
C SER A 174 -19.57 -7.31 -1.31
N PHE A 175 -18.25 -7.37 -1.22
CA PHE A 175 -17.53 -8.48 -1.86
C PHE A 175 -18.06 -9.79 -1.27
N PRO A 176 -18.21 -10.86 -2.07
CA PRO A 176 -18.48 -12.17 -1.51
C PRO A 176 -17.30 -12.54 -0.62
N VAL A 177 -17.52 -12.47 0.69
CA VAL A 177 -16.61 -13.00 1.70
C VAL A 177 -16.47 -14.47 1.37
N ASP A 178 -15.23 -14.91 1.15
CA ASP A 178 -14.95 -16.32 0.96
C ASP A 178 -15.37 -17.03 2.26
N PRO A 179 -16.27 -18.03 2.25
CA PRO A 179 -16.71 -18.69 3.48
C PRO A 179 -15.55 -19.36 4.25
N GLU A 180 -14.39 -19.54 3.61
CA GLU A 180 -13.17 -20.01 4.27
C GLU A 180 -12.40 -18.91 5.04
N ASP A 181 -12.68 -17.63 4.77
CA ASP A 181 -12.15 -16.45 5.48
C ASP A 181 -13.13 -15.96 6.57
N GLU A 182 -14.18 -16.73 6.91
CA GLU A 182 -15.03 -16.48 8.10
C GLU A 182 -14.27 -16.80 9.40
N GLU A 183 -13.11 -16.16 9.60
CA GLU A 183 -12.57 -16.00 10.94
C GLU A 183 -13.61 -15.27 11.79
N GLU A 184 -14.13 -16.02 12.76
CA GLU A 184 -15.05 -15.65 13.82
C GLU A 184 -14.95 -14.15 14.16
N TRP A 185 -15.88 -13.35 13.61
CA TRP A 185 -15.97 -11.92 13.88
C TRP A 185 -16.19 -11.72 15.38
N ASN A 186 -15.10 -11.57 16.12
CA ASN A 186 -15.17 -11.23 17.53
C ASN A 186 -15.68 -9.79 17.64
N PRO A 187 -16.77 -9.53 18.39
CA PRO A 187 -17.29 -8.19 18.56
C PRO A 187 -16.18 -7.30 19.13
N ALA A 188 -15.99 -6.13 18.51
CA ALA A 188 -14.96 -5.18 18.90
C ALA A 188 -14.98 -4.91 20.42
N PRO A 189 -13.81 -4.85 21.08
CA PRO A 189 -13.73 -4.57 22.51
C PRO A 189 -14.39 -3.22 22.85
N ALA A 190 -14.86 -3.10 24.09
CA ALA A 190 -15.58 -1.91 24.55
C ALA A 190 -14.77 -0.62 24.30
N PRO A 191 -15.42 0.46 23.81
CA PRO A 191 -14.73 1.69 23.46
C PRO A 191 -14.19 2.37 24.72
N GLY A 192 -12.86 2.46 24.86
CA GLY A 192 -12.25 3.31 25.89
C GLY A 192 -10.82 2.96 26.30
N GLU A 193 -10.40 1.69 26.18
CA GLU A 193 -9.03 1.32 26.55
C GLU A 193 -8.14 1.25 25.30
N PRO A 194 -6.94 1.88 25.31
CA PRO A 194 -5.94 1.69 24.27
C PRO A 194 -5.61 0.21 24.20
N GLN A 195 -6.05 -0.48 23.14
CA GLN A 195 -5.74 -1.87 22.96
C GLN A 195 -4.23 -2.00 22.79
N ALA A 196 -3.58 -2.72 23.71
CA ALA A 196 -2.17 -3.02 23.57
C ALA A 196 -2.02 -3.98 22.38
N TYR A 197 -1.38 -3.49 21.32
CA TYR A 197 -1.07 -4.27 20.14
C TYR A 197 -0.01 -5.30 20.46
N ALA A 198 -0.11 -6.52 19.93
CA ALA A 198 0.96 -7.51 20.03
C ALA A 198 2.19 -7.10 19.20
N GLY A 199 1.98 -6.33 18.14
CA GLY A 199 3.04 -5.77 17.31
C GLY A 199 2.57 -4.62 16.43
N LEU A 200 3.47 -4.10 15.61
CA LEU A 200 3.19 -3.02 14.66
C LEU A 200 3.71 -3.38 13.28
N ASP A 201 2.80 -3.47 12.32
CA ASP A 201 3.08 -3.77 10.93
C ASP A 201 3.04 -2.50 10.07
N VAL A 202 4.07 -2.33 9.25
CA VAL A 202 4.27 -1.12 8.44
C VAL A 202 4.76 -1.46 7.03
N LEU A 203 4.17 -0.83 6.01
CA LEU A 203 4.72 -0.78 4.65
C LEU A 203 5.36 0.57 4.38
N LEU A 204 6.56 0.60 3.80
CA LEU A 204 7.20 1.81 3.29
C LEU A 204 7.05 1.90 1.78
N LEU A 205 6.36 2.92 1.31
CA LEU A 205 5.99 3.10 -0.10
C LEU A 205 6.46 4.46 -0.63
N GLU A 206 6.60 4.57 -1.95
CA GLU A 206 6.70 5.86 -2.63
C GLU A 206 5.44 6.68 -2.43
N LYS A 207 5.59 7.95 -2.05
CA LYS A 207 4.48 8.90 -2.04
C LYS A 207 4.08 9.21 -3.48
N VAL A 208 2.82 8.96 -3.79
CA VAL A 208 2.20 9.24 -5.08
C VAL A 208 1.49 10.60 -5.08
N GLY A 209 0.92 10.97 -6.22
CA GLY A 209 0.13 12.20 -6.35
C GLY A 209 -1.23 12.09 -5.67
N GLU A 210 -2.10 13.06 -5.97
CA GLU A 210 -3.47 13.11 -5.45
C GLU A 210 -4.31 11.95 -6.00
N HIS A 211 -5.36 11.59 -5.26
CA HIS A 211 -6.37 10.65 -5.73
C HIS A 211 -7.11 11.22 -6.94
N LEU A 212 -7.62 10.34 -7.80
CA LEU A 212 -8.56 10.76 -8.83
C LEU A 212 -9.80 11.39 -8.17
N PRO A 213 -10.26 12.56 -8.64
CA PRO A 213 -11.44 13.21 -8.08
C PRO A 213 -12.68 12.32 -8.24
N HIS A 214 -13.50 12.27 -7.21
CA HIS A 214 -14.77 11.54 -7.24
C HIS A 214 -15.82 12.34 -8.01
N GLY A 215 -16.66 11.67 -8.81
CA GLY A 215 -17.80 12.28 -9.51
C GLY A 215 -17.46 13.15 -10.73
N GLU A 216 -16.19 13.38 -11.03
CA GLU A 216 -15.78 14.13 -12.23
C GLU A 216 -15.59 13.22 -13.44
N GLN A 217 -15.83 13.75 -14.64
CA GLN A 217 -15.52 13.02 -15.87
C GLN A 217 -14.01 12.81 -15.98
N MET A 218 -13.59 11.54 -15.95
CA MET A 218 -12.18 11.19 -16.12
C MET A 218 -11.72 11.56 -17.54
N PRO A 219 -10.58 12.24 -17.71
CA PRO A 219 -10.04 12.52 -19.04
C PRO A 219 -9.83 11.22 -19.84
N ASP A 220 -10.12 11.23 -21.14
CA ASP A 220 -9.92 10.08 -22.04
C ASP A 220 -8.50 9.49 -21.92
N GLN A 221 -7.52 10.36 -21.65
CA GLN A 221 -6.15 9.91 -21.54
C GLN A 221 -5.89 9.07 -20.28
N ASP A 222 -6.50 9.44 -19.16
CA ASP A 222 -6.35 8.75 -17.88
C ASP A 222 -7.11 7.41 -17.91
N MET A 223 -8.27 7.41 -18.59
CA MET A 223 -9.01 6.23 -18.97
C MET A 223 -8.18 5.20 -19.77
N ILE A 224 -7.50 5.66 -20.82
CA ILE A 224 -6.60 4.83 -21.63
C ILE A 224 -5.41 4.33 -20.81
N ASP A 225 -4.85 5.17 -19.92
CA ASP A 225 -3.77 4.75 -19.03
C ASP A 225 -4.24 3.63 -18.09
N LEU A 226 -5.42 3.79 -17.47
CA LEU A 226 -6.00 2.81 -16.56
C LEU A 226 -6.27 1.45 -17.22
N GLN A 227 -6.83 1.46 -18.44
CA GLN A 227 -7.03 0.24 -19.23
C GLN A 227 -5.71 -0.50 -19.49
N HIS A 228 -4.66 0.22 -19.89
CA HIS A 228 -3.35 -0.38 -20.13
C HIS A 228 -2.65 -0.82 -18.83
N MET A 229 -2.89 -0.14 -17.72
CA MET A 229 -2.38 -0.52 -16.39
C MET A 229 -2.97 -1.86 -15.92
N TYR A 230 -4.29 -2.06 -16.09
CA TYR A 230 -4.90 -3.35 -15.81
C TYR A 230 -4.49 -4.44 -16.78
N TYR A 231 -4.28 -4.10 -18.06
CA TYR A 231 -3.64 -5.02 -18.98
C TYR A 231 -2.25 -5.45 -18.45
N ASP A 232 -1.43 -4.51 -18.00
CA ASP A 232 -0.10 -4.82 -17.45
C ASP A 232 -0.17 -5.75 -16.23
N LEU A 233 -1.16 -5.58 -15.34
CA LEU A 233 -1.42 -6.50 -14.22
C LEU A 233 -1.87 -7.88 -14.70
N SER A 234 -2.73 -7.96 -15.73
CA SER A 234 -3.17 -9.25 -16.30
C SER A 234 -2.01 -10.07 -16.87
N ARG A 235 -0.97 -9.41 -17.41
CA ARG A 235 0.26 -10.08 -17.89
C ARG A 235 1.08 -10.69 -16.76
N MET A 236 0.81 -10.31 -15.51
CA MET A 236 1.40 -10.85 -14.30
C MET A 236 0.43 -11.80 -13.55
N HIS A 237 -0.72 -12.13 -14.14
CA HIS A 237 -1.80 -12.90 -13.52
C HIS A 237 -2.29 -12.30 -12.21
N VAL A 238 -2.33 -10.97 -12.12
CA VAL A 238 -2.81 -10.25 -10.93
C VAL A 238 -4.18 -9.66 -11.21
N ASP A 239 -5.15 -9.95 -10.33
CA ASP A 239 -6.42 -9.24 -10.23
C ASP A 239 -6.34 -8.31 -9.02
N HIS A 240 -6.59 -7.01 -9.18
CA HIS A 240 -6.54 -6.03 -8.08
C HIS A 240 -7.74 -6.17 -7.13
N PHE A 241 -8.88 -6.56 -7.67
CA PHE A 241 -10.21 -6.65 -7.04
C PHE A 241 -10.80 -5.35 -6.49
N ASP A 242 -9.97 -4.37 -6.13
CA ASP A 242 -10.43 -3.14 -5.50
C ASP A 242 -10.38 -1.92 -6.44
N TYR A 243 -11.28 -1.93 -7.43
CA TYR A 243 -11.28 -1.01 -8.56
C TYR A 243 -12.05 0.27 -8.27
N HIS A 244 -11.64 1.04 -7.26
CA HIS A 244 -12.30 2.31 -6.90
C HIS A 244 -11.38 3.52 -7.10
N ALA A 245 -11.96 4.72 -7.29
CA ALA A 245 -11.20 5.96 -7.52
C ALA A 245 -10.21 6.26 -6.39
N ALA A 246 -10.59 5.95 -5.14
CA ALA A 246 -9.68 6.12 -4.01
C ALA A 246 -8.43 5.22 -4.08
N ASN A 247 -8.38 4.19 -4.93
CA ASN A 247 -7.20 3.34 -5.15
C ASN A 247 -6.46 3.71 -6.44
N VAL A 248 -6.86 4.81 -7.10
CA VAL A 248 -6.18 5.34 -8.26
C VAL A 248 -5.70 6.75 -7.97
N THR A 249 -4.40 6.94 -8.04
CA THR A 249 -3.74 8.23 -7.78
C THR A 249 -2.98 8.68 -9.00
N TYR A 250 -2.70 9.98 -9.12
CA TYR A 250 -1.72 10.44 -10.11
C TYR A 250 -0.30 9.95 -9.76
N ALA A 251 0.52 9.79 -10.79
CA ALA A 251 1.96 9.61 -10.65
C ALA A 251 2.56 10.85 -9.96
N PRO A 252 3.54 10.68 -9.06
CA PRO A 252 4.12 11.83 -8.39
C PRO A 252 4.88 12.72 -9.39
N PRO A 253 4.83 14.05 -9.22
CA PRO A 253 5.67 14.95 -10.01
C PRO A 253 7.14 14.65 -9.73
N SER A 254 7.98 14.71 -10.76
CA SER A 254 9.41 14.48 -10.67
C SER A 254 10.14 15.71 -11.23
N PRO A 255 10.80 16.53 -10.39
CA PRO A 255 11.00 16.39 -8.93
C PRO A 255 9.76 16.77 -8.08
N PRO A 256 9.70 16.43 -6.76
CA PRO A 256 10.68 15.66 -5.98
C PRO A 256 10.46 14.13 -6.00
N GLY A 257 9.43 13.63 -6.68
CA GLY A 257 9.30 12.20 -6.94
C GLY A 257 10.41 11.67 -7.84
N LEU A 258 10.51 10.34 -7.93
CA LEU A 258 11.34 9.72 -8.98
C LEU A 258 10.59 9.76 -10.32
N PRO A 259 11.30 9.89 -11.45
CA PRO A 259 10.65 9.83 -12.76
C PRO A 259 9.93 8.49 -12.92
N GLY A 260 8.74 8.50 -13.49
CA GLY A 260 8.02 7.28 -13.81
C GLY A 260 8.78 6.43 -14.83
N LYS A 261 8.47 5.14 -14.86
CA LYS A 261 9.06 4.18 -15.80
C LYS A 261 8.07 3.86 -16.91
N ARG A 262 8.60 3.53 -18.09
CA ARG A 262 7.78 2.99 -19.18
C ARG A 262 7.37 1.56 -18.83
N SER A 263 6.11 1.24 -19.13
CA SER A 263 5.60 -0.13 -19.04
C SER A 263 6.49 -1.11 -19.80
N PRO A 264 6.82 -2.27 -19.21
CA PRO A 264 7.57 -3.30 -19.91
C PRO A 264 6.79 -3.90 -21.09
N TYR A 265 5.45 -3.79 -21.08
CA TYR A 265 4.56 -4.38 -22.09
C TYR A 265 4.15 -3.38 -23.16
N HIS A 266 3.65 -2.19 -22.77
CA HIS A 266 3.16 -1.17 -23.70
C HIS A 266 4.21 -0.12 -24.09
N LYS A 267 5.37 -0.09 -23.41
CA LYS A 267 6.41 0.95 -23.57
C LYS A 267 5.89 2.38 -23.34
N ARG A 268 4.78 2.52 -22.63
CA ARG A 268 4.09 3.76 -22.33
C ARG A 268 4.40 4.24 -20.91
N LEU A 269 4.45 5.55 -20.71
CA LEU A 269 4.54 6.15 -19.39
C LEU A 269 3.12 6.48 -18.92
N TYR A 270 2.68 5.91 -17.81
CA TYR A 270 1.37 6.20 -17.25
C TYR A 270 1.42 7.38 -16.28
N ARG A 271 0.37 8.20 -16.33
CA ARG A 271 0.14 9.33 -15.44
C ARG A 271 -0.54 8.94 -14.14
N LEU A 272 -0.96 7.69 -14.00
CA LEU A 272 -1.66 7.17 -12.83
C LEU A 272 -0.83 6.08 -12.12
N ARG A 273 -1.23 5.77 -10.90
CA ARG A 273 -0.77 4.64 -10.09
C ARG A 273 -1.98 3.98 -9.43
N LEU A 274 -1.96 2.66 -9.33
CA LEU A 274 -2.85 1.88 -8.48
C LEU A 274 -2.20 1.75 -7.11
N VAL A 275 -2.98 1.93 -6.05
CA VAL A 275 -2.58 1.77 -4.66
C VAL A 275 -3.49 0.78 -3.96
N ASP A 276 -3.10 0.36 -2.75
CA ASP A 276 -3.83 -0.60 -1.91
C ASP A 276 -3.99 -1.99 -2.53
N PHE A 277 -2.88 -2.75 -2.55
CA PHE A 277 -2.85 -4.10 -3.12
C PHE A 277 -3.24 -5.19 -2.10
N GLU A 278 -3.87 -4.81 -0.98
CA GLU A 278 -4.25 -5.72 0.09
C GLU A 278 -5.28 -6.76 -0.35
N GLY A 279 -6.23 -6.34 -1.19
CA GLY A 279 -7.26 -7.19 -1.80
C GLY A 279 -6.80 -7.91 -3.08
N ALA A 280 -5.61 -7.58 -3.59
CA ALA A 280 -5.14 -8.13 -4.85
C ALA A 280 -4.73 -9.61 -4.71
N GLN A 281 -4.94 -10.38 -5.78
CA GLN A 281 -4.72 -11.83 -5.77
C GLN A 281 -4.08 -12.30 -7.08
N LEU A 282 -3.35 -13.40 -7.01
CA LEU A 282 -2.96 -14.18 -8.18
C LEU A 282 -4.17 -14.96 -8.67
N THR A 283 -4.36 -14.98 -9.98
CA THR A 283 -5.47 -15.68 -10.61
C THR A 283 -4.98 -16.67 -11.65
N THR A 284 -5.69 -17.78 -11.80
CA THR A 284 -5.45 -18.77 -12.87
C THR A 284 -6.12 -18.38 -14.18
N ARG A 285 -6.88 -17.28 -14.21
CA ARG A 285 -7.49 -16.76 -15.43
C ARG A 285 -6.43 -16.47 -16.48
N THR A 286 -6.78 -16.74 -17.74
CA THR A 286 -5.92 -16.30 -18.85
C THR A 286 -5.89 -14.77 -18.89
N PRO A 287 -4.76 -14.17 -19.31
CA PRO A 287 -4.70 -12.72 -19.50
C PRO A 287 -5.80 -12.21 -20.43
N GLU A 288 -6.22 -13.01 -21.43
CA GLU A 288 -7.33 -12.71 -22.34
C GLU A 288 -8.64 -12.54 -21.58
N TYR A 289 -8.96 -13.50 -20.70
CA TYR A 289 -10.19 -13.47 -19.92
C TYR A 289 -10.18 -12.32 -18.90
N GLN A 290 -9.05 -12.08 -18.22
CA GLN A 290 -8.92 -10.92 -17.32
C GLN A 290 -9.14 -9.61 -18.07
N ARG A 291 -8.63 -9.48 -19.30
CA ARG A 291 -8.85 -8.28 -20.12
C ARG A 291 -10.32 -8.10 -20.50
N MET A 292 -11.00 -9.17 -20.88
CA MET A 292 -12.45 -9.11 -21.13
C MET A 292 -13.20 -8.70 -19.87
N PHE A 293 -12.88 -9.32 -18.73
CA PHE A 293 -13.48 -8.99 -17.44
C PHE A 293 -13.27 -7.50 -17.09
N VAL A 294 -12.05 -6.99 -17.21
CA VAL A 294 -11.76 -5.57 -17.02
C VAL A 294 -12.52 -4.74 -18.04
N GLN A 295 -12.55 -5.06 -19.32
CA GLN A 295 -13.30 -4.28 -20.32
C GLN A 295 -14.80 -4.20 -20.04
N ASP A 296 -15.39 -5.30 -19.55
CA ASP A 296 -16.82 -5.38 -19.27
C ASP A 296 -17.19 -4.67 -17.96
N HIS A 297 -16.33 -4.76 -16.95
CA HIS A 297 -16.61 -4.22 -15.61
C HIS A 297 -16.05 -2.82 -15.41
N LEU A 298 -14.96 -2.45 -16.09
CA LEU A 298 -14.34 -1.14 -15.94
C LEU A 298 -15.33 0.00 -16.23
N PRO A 299 -16.21 -0.05 -17.26
CA PRO A 299 -17.25 0.97 -17.43
C PRO A 299 -18.20 1.08 -16.22
N GLY A 300 -18.58 -0.05 -15.60
CA GLY A 300 -19.40 -0.06 -14.38
C GLY A 300 -18.64 0.48 -13.16
N LEU A 301 -17.38 0.09 -13.00
CA LEU A 301 -16.47 0.59 -11.97
C LEU A 301 -16.23 2.10 -12.12
N LEU A 302 -16.08 2.56 -13.36
CA LEU A 302 -15.95 3.98 -13.70
C LEU A 302 -17.26 4.72 -13.52
N SER A 303 -18.41 4.08 -13.76
CA SER A 303 -19.70 4.70 -13.48
C SER A 303 -19.91 4.94 -11.99
N HIS A 304 -19.37 4.07 -11.12
CA HIS A 304 -19.31 4.33 -9.68
C HIS A 304 -18.35 5.47 -9.34
N ILE A 305 -17.18 5.51 -9.98
CA ILE A 305 -16.21 6.61 -9.82
C ILE A 305 -16.77 7.96 -10.27
N MET A 306 -17.57 7.98 -11.34
CA MET A 306 -18.11 9.18 -11.99
C MET A 306 -19.51 9.56 -11.50
N SER A 307 -20.13 8.75 -10.63
CA SER A 307 -21.39 9.12 -10.01
C SER A 307 -21.11 10.13 -8.89
N PRO A 308 -21.81 11.28 -8.86
CA PRO A 308 -21.61 12.32 -7.86
C PRO A 308 -22.01 11.88 -6.45
#